data_AF-A0A5S3V3P3-F1
#
_entry.id   AF-A0A5S3V3P3-F1
#
_cell.length_a   1.000
_cell.length_b   1.000
_cell.length_c   1.000
_cell.angle_alpha   90.00
_cell.angle_beta   90.00
_cell.angle_gamma   90.00
#
_symmetry.space_group_name_H-M   'P 1'
#
loop_
_entity.id
_entity.type
_entity.pdbx_description
1 polymer ?
#
loop_
_entity_poly.entity_id
_entity_poly.type
_entity_poly.pdbx_seq_one_letter_code
_entity_poly.pdbx_strand_id
1 'polypeptide(L)'
;MKLKSPHIPLGITFEEGLKILQTVSSEIERFHEDNEDFYRASSDEFSCGFYLKSGLVSSTWYDDPTGRDSEDGINLKVTLYLQRYGDISEWEDGINNGWIQFFTNEKSGVGLAYGLHKDVIRFNQIDK
;
A
#
# COMPACT_ATOMS: atom_id res chain seq x y z
N MET A 1 -11.82 12.80 7.02
CA MET A 1 -10.72 11.89 7.46
C MET A 1 -9.48 12.19 6.62
N LYS A 2 -8.28 11.94 7.15
CA LYS A 2 -7.01 12.05 6.41
C LYS A 2 -6.17 10.81 6.73
N LEU A 3 -5.51 10.25 5.72
CA LEU A 3 -4.57 9.15 5.90
C LEU A 3 -3.33 9.64 6.65
N LYS A 4 -2.93 8.90 7.68
CA LYS A 4 -1.78 9.25 8.52
C LYS A 4 -0.48 8.62 8.04
N SER A 5 -0.57 7.45 7.40
CA SER A 5 0.56 6.81 6.74
C SER A 5 1.16 7.73 5.67
N PRO A 6 2.48 7.72 5.43
CA PRO A 6 3.05 8.42 4.28
C PRO A 6 2.63 7.76 2.98
N HIS A 7 2.75 8.46 1.85
CA HIS A 7 2.67 7.81 0.56
C HIS A 7 4.05 7.25 0.21
N ILE A 8 4.11 5.96 -0.13
CA ILE A 8 5.29 5.31 -0.68
C ILE A 8 5.02 5.07 -2.18
N PRO A 9 5.63 5.85 -3.09
CA PRO A 9 5.48 5.62 -4.52
C PRO A 9 6.01 4.24 -4.96
N LEU A 10 5.46 3.69 -6.03
CA LEU A 10 6.01 2.52 -6.71
C LEU A 10 7.11 2.95 -7.69
N GLY A 11 8.07 2.06 -7.96
CA GLY A 11 9.15 2.28 -8.94
C GLY A 11 10.26 3.24 -8.50
N ILE A 12 10.21 3.76 -7.27
CA ILE A 12 11.31 4.53 -6.67
C ILE A 12 12.43 3.63 -6.19
N THR A 13 13.61 4.20 -5.94
CA THR A 13 14.76 3.43 -5.46
C THR A 13 14.60 2.99 -4.01
N PHE A 14 15.39 1.99 -3.60
CA PHE A 14 15.50 1.60 -2.19
C PHE A 14 15.79 2.78 -1.26
N GLU A 15 16.74 3.65 -1.62
CA GLU A 15 17.14 4.78 -0.78
C GLU A 15 16.02 5.80 -0.62
N GLU A 16 15.23 6.02 -1.68
CA GLU A 16 14.06 6.90 -1.63
C GLU A 16 12.96 6.29 -0.75
N GLY A 17 12.67 5.00 -0.92
CA GLY A 17 11.73 4.28 -0.07
C GLY A 17 12.15 4.30 1.41
N LEU A 18 13.43 4.06 1.69
CA LEU A 18 13.97 4.05 3.05
C LEU A 18 13.83 5.42 3.73
N LYS A 19 14.10 6.51 3.01
CA LYS A 19 13.88 7.88 3.53
C LYS A 19 12.42 8.11 3.94
N ILE A 20 11.46 7.55 3.20
CA ILE A 20 10.04 7.67 3.55
C ILE A 20 9.76 6.89 4.84
N LEU A 21 10.22 5.65 4.96
CA LEU A 21 10.04 4.86 6.19
C LEU A 21 10.68 5.54 7.42
N GLN A 22 11.83 6.19 7.24
CA GLN A 22 12.51 6.95 8.29
C GLN A 22 11.71 8.15 8.81
N THR A 23 10.71 8.64 8.06
CA THR A 23 9.78 9.66 8.57
C THR A 23 8.77 9.11 9.57
N VAL A 24 8.59 7.78 9.60
CA VAL A 24 7.64 7.09 10.48
C VAL A 24 8.35 6.59 11.73
N SER A 25 9.49 5.92 11.56
CA SER A 25 10.28 5.37 12.66
C SER A 25 11.76 5.37 12.33
N SER A 26 12.61 5.58 13.35
CA SER A 26 14.05 5.36 13.24
C SER A 26 14.43 3.88 13.18
N GLU A 27 13.55 2.99 13.64
CA GLU A 27 13.74 1.55 13.66
C GLU A 27 13.01 0.94 12.46
N ILE A 28 13.77 0.65 11.40
CA ILE A 28 13.27 -0.01 10.20
C ILE A 28 13.57 -1.50 10.29
N GLU A 29 12.52 -2.32 10.22
CA GLU A 29 12.64 -3.76 10.17
C GLU A 29 12.84 -4.22 8.73
N ARG A 30 13.68 -5.24 8.54
CA ARG A 30 13.88 -5.91 7.26
C ARG A 30 13.52 -7.38 7.40
N PHE A 31 12.71 -7.87 6.48
CA PHE A 31 12.33 -9.27 6.36
C PHE A 31 12.80 -9.78 5.01
N HIS A 32 13.46 -10.93 5.01
CA HIS A 32 13.85 -11.60 3.77
C HIS A 32 12.76 -12.62 3.45
N GLU A 33 11.93 -12.34 2.44
CA GLU A 33 10.98 -13.30 1.89
C GLU A 33 11.59 -13.93 0.63
N ASP A 34 11.20 -15.18 0.32
CA ASP A 34 11.90 -16.07 -0.64
C ASP A 34 12.35 -15.42 -1.97
N ASN A 35 11.64 -14.39 -2.45
CA ASN A 35 11.94 -13.70 -3.71
C ASN A 35 12.10 -12.17 -3.61
N GLU A 36 11.80 -11.55 -2.46
CA GLU A 36 11.81 -10.09 -2.29
C GLU A 36 12.21 -9.71 -0.86
N ASP A 37 12.98 -8.62 -0.72
CA ASP A 37 13.20 -8.02 0.60
C ASP A 37 12.03 -7.11 0.94
N PHE A 38 11.47 -7.26 2.14
CA PHE A 38 10.44 -6.40 2.68
C PHE A 38 11.00 -5.50 3.79
N TYR A 39 10.71 -4.20 3.71
CA TYR A 39 11.11 -3.19 4.69
C TYR A 39 9.88 -2.57 5.32
N ARG A 40 9.85 -2.48 6.65
CA ARG A 40 8.70 -2.00 7.41
C ARG A 40 9.11 -0.95 8.44
N ALA A 41 8.25 0.07 8.59
CA ALA A 41 8.23 0.95 9.74
C ALA A 41 6.87 0.84 10.44
N SER A 42 6.89 0.93 11.77
CA SER A 42 5.70 0.92 12.60
C SER A 42 5.65 2.16 13.49
N SER A 43 4.43 2.64 13.72
CA SER A 43 4.09 3.68 14.69
C SER A 43 2.96 3.16 15.60
N ASP A 44 2.56 3.95 16.60
CA ASP A 44 1.42 3.61 17.46
C ASP A 44 0.08 3.56 16.70
N GLU A 45 0.01 4.15 15.50
CA GLU A 45 -1.25 4.36 14.79
C GLU A 45 -1.40 3.53 13.51
N PHE A 46 -0.29 3.19 12.86
CA PHE A 46 -0.26 2.40 11.63
C PHE A 46 1.13 1.77 11.43
N SER A 47 1.19 0.78 10.55
CA SER A 47 2.45 0.29 9.97
C SER A 47 2.44 0.45 8.45
N CYS A 48 3.60 0.67 7.86
CA CYS A 48 3.74 0.70 6.41
C CYS A 48 5.09 0.14 5.98
N GLY A 49 5.17 -0.30 4.73
CA GLY A 49 6.37 -0.90 4.20
C GLY A 49 6.36 -1.03 2.70
N PHE A 50 7.46 -1.54 2.17
CA PHE A 50 7.60 -1.83 0.74
C PHE A 50 8.44 -3.07 0.49
N TYR A 51 8.14 -3.71 -0.63
CA TYR A 51 8.90 -4.83 -1.18
C TYR A 51 9.86 -4.31 -2.25
N LEU A 52 11.07 -4.85 -2.28
CA LEU A 52 12.05 -4.57 -3.32
C LEU A 52 12.14 -5.70 -4.34
N LYS A 53 12.12 -5.31 -5.61
CA LYS A 53 12.46 -6.17 -6.75
C LYS A 53 13.43 -5.42 -7.64
N SER A 54 14.57 -6.02 -7.95
CA SER A 54 15.59 -5.42 -8.83
C SER A 54 16.03 -3.99 -8.41
N GLY A 55 16.10 -3.72 -7.11
CA GLY A 55 16.54 -2.43 -6.55
C GLY A 55 15.46 -1.33 -6.53
N LEU A 56 14.24 -1.63 -6.99
CA LEU A 56 13.11 -0.71 -7.01
C LEU A 56 11.97 -1.20 -6.11
N VAL A 57 11.17 -0.26 -5.61
CA VAL A 57 9.94 -0.54 -4.88
C VAL A 57 8.91 -1.17 -5.82
N SER A 58 8.69 -2.48 -5.71
CA SER A 58 7.77 -3.26 -6.55
C SER A 58 6.35 -3.27 -5.99
N SER A 59 6.23 -3.27 -4.66
CA SER A 59 4.96 -3.28 -3.94
C SER A 59 5.05 -2.44 -2.69
N THR A 60 3.93 -1.88 -2.26
CA THR A 60 3.82 -1.16 -0.98
C THR A 60 2.69 -1.74 -0.16
N TRP A 61 2.85 -1.68 1.15
CA TRP A 61 1.98 -2.31 2.12
C TRP A 61 1.66 -1.31 3.23
N TYR A 62 0.40 -1.28 3.63
CA TYR A 62 -0.12 -0.46 4.71
C TYR A 62 -0.98 -1.33 5.60
N ASP A 63 -0.78 -1.21 6.91
CA ASP A 63 -1.69 -1.69 7.94
C ASP A 63 -2.17 -0.46 8.72
N ASP A 64 -3.34 0.01 8.32
CA ASP A 64 -3.93 1.27 8.77
C ASP A 64 -5.36 1.01 9.27
N PRO A 65 -5.57 0.90 10.59
CA PRO A 65 -6.87 0.64 11.19
C PRO A 65 -7.82 1.84 11.13
N THR A 66 -7.38 3.00 10.61
CA THR A 66 -8.19 4.22 10.58
C THR A 66 -9.50 3.98 9.82
N GLY A 67 -10.61 4.50 10.35
CA GLY A 67 -11.92 4.47 9.69
C GLY A 67 -12.63 3.11 9.71
N ARG A 68 -12.07 2.08 10.36
CA ARG A 68 -12.65 0.73 10.41
C ARG A 68 -14.00 0.62 11.13
N ASP A 69 -14.37 1.62 11.91
CA ASP A 69 -15.55 1.59 12.78
C ASP A 69 -16.87 1.83 12.00
N SER A 70 -16.81 2.17 10.71
CA SER A 70 -17.99 2.30 9.85
C SER A 70 -17.70 1.97 8.38
N GLU A 71 -18.72 1.55 7.64
CA GLU A 71 -18.60 1.30 6.20
C GLU A 71 -18.18 2.57 5.43
N ASP A 72 -18.76 3.72 5.78
CA ASP A 72 -18.39 5.01 5.19
C ASP A 72 -16.92 5.37 5.44
N GLY A 73 -16.42 5.12 6.66
CA GLY A 73 -15.03 5.35 7.02
C GLY A 73 -14.08 4.47 6.21
N ILE A 74 -14.43 3.19 6.08
CA ILE A 74 -13.70 2.22 5.29
C ILE A 74 -13.68 2.61 3.80
N ASN A 75 -14.83 2.97 3.22
CA ASN A 75 -14.94 3.35 1.82
C ASN A 75 -14.12 4.62 1.55
N LEU A 76 -14.20 5.62 2.43
CA LEU A 76 -13.40 6.83 2.33
C LEU A 76 -11.89 6.52 2.44
N LYS A 77 -11.47 5.58 3.32
CA LYS A 77 -10.06 5.15 3.43
C LYS A 77 -9.58 4.58 2.10
N VAL A 78 -10.32 3.63 1.53
CA VAL A 78 -9.97 3.01 0.25
C VAL A 78 -9.87 4.05 -0.86
N THR A 79 -10.84 4.97 -0.98
CA THR A 79 -10.80 6.05 -1.98
C THR A 79 -9.55 6.92 -1.82
N LEU A 80 -9.20 7.32 -0.59
CA LEU A 80 -8.00 8.12 -0.34
C LEU A 80 -6.71 7.38 -0.70
N TYR A 81 -6.65 6.06 -0.51
CA TYR A 81 -5.51 5.25 -0.92
C TYR A 81 -5.44 5.13 -2.45
N LEU A 82 -6.55 4.85 -3.14
CA LEU A 82 -6.59 4.78 -4.61
C LEU A 82 -6.11 6.11 -5.25
N GLN A 83 -6.54 7.24 -4.69
CA GLN A 83 -6.11 8.58 -5.12
C GLN A 83 -4.61 8.85 -4.97
N ARG A 84 -3.89 8.10 -4.11
CA ARG A 84 -2.42 8.21 -4.02
C ARG A 84 -1.70 7.62 -5.22
N TYR A 85 -2.32 6.68 -5.92
CA TYR A 85 -1.68 5.89 -6.99
C TYR A 85 -2.31 6.10 -8.36
N GLY A 86 -3.36 6.93 -8.48
CA GLY A 86 -3.96 7.29 -9.76
C GLY A 86 -5.23 8.12 -9.60
N ASP A 87 -5.76 8.60 -10.72
CA ASP A 87 -7.08 9.24 -10.75
C ASP A 87 -8.15 8.18 -10.41
N ILE A 88 -9.12 8.53 -9.57
CA ILE A 88 -10.17 7.59 -9.12
C ILE A 88 -10.97 7.02 -10.30
N SER A 89 -11.13 7.80 -11.37
CA SER A 89 -11.88 7.41 -12.57
C SER A 89 -11.17 6.38 -13.44
N GLU A 90 -9.89 6.11 -13.17
CA GLU A 90 -9.06 5.14 -13.90
C GLU A 90 -8.94 3.79 -13.18
N TRP A 91 -9.55 3.65 -12.01
CA TRP A 91 -9.59 2.41 -11.26
C TRP A 91 -10.82 1.58 -11.63
N GLU A 92 -10.59 0.30 -11.85
CA GLU A 92 -11.62 -0.69 -12.11
C GLU A 92 -11.66 -1.72 -10.98
N ASP A 93 -12.87 -2.14 -10.62
CA ASP A 93 -13.07 -3.22 -9.65
C ASP A 93 -12.58 -4.53 -10.26
N GLY A 94 -11.61 -5.14 -9.59
CA GLY A 94 -11.11 -6.47 -9.93
C GLY A 94 -11.94 -7.58 -9.28
N ILE A 95 -11.39 -8.79 -9.34
CA ILE A 95 -12.00 -9.98 -8.72
C ILE A 95 -12.22 -9.74 -7.21
N ASN A 96 -13.29 -10.30 -6.67
CA ASN A 96 -13.48 -10.48 -5.24
C ASN A 96 -13.58 -11.98 -4.96
N ASN A 97 -12.67 -12.52 -4.16
CA ASN A 97 -12.62 -13.95 -3.86
C ASN A 97 -13.28 -14.32 -2.52
N GLY A 98 -14.06 -13.41 -1.93
CA GLY A 98 -14.67 -13.56 -0.62
C GLY A 98 -13.74 -13.24 0.56
N TRP A 99 -12.45 -12.99 0.31
CA TRP A 99 -11.47 -12.65 1.35
C TRP A 99 -10.66 -11.39 1.02
N ILE A 100 -10.43 -11.16 -0.27
CA ILE A 100 -9.63 -10.08 -0.82
C ILE A 100 -10.42 -9.43 -1.95
N GLN A 101 -10.48 -8.10 -1.93
CA GLN A 101 -10.94 -7.31 -3.06
C GLN A 101 -9.72 -6.80 -3.83
N PHE A 102 -9.76 -6.92 -5.15
CA PHE A 102 -8.75 -6.36 -6.05
C PHE A 102 -9.28 -5.13 -6.77
N PHE A 103 -8.39 -4.21 -7.10
CA PHE A 103 -8.64 -3.09 -8.02
C PHE A 103 -7.47 -2.99 -8.98
N THR A 104 -7.72 -2.53 -10.19
CA THR A 104 -6.70 -2.36 -11.23
C THR A 104 -6.80 -1.00 -11.87
N ASN A 105 -5.67 -0.34 -12.06
CA ASN A 105 -5.51 0.81 -12.92
C ASN A 105 -4.52 0.43 -14.02
N GLU A 106 -5.04 -0.05 -15.15
CA GLU A 106 -4.21 -0.52 -16.27
C GLU A 106 -3.37 0.59 -16.92
N LYS A 107 -3.86 1.82 -16.86
CA LYS A 107 -3.19 2.99 -17.44
C LYS A 107 -1.87 3.28 -16.72
N SER A 108 -1.89 3.24 -15.39
CA SER A 108 -0.70 3.39 -14.55
C SER A 108 0.07 2.08 -14.33
N GLY A 109 -0.54 0.93 -14.66
CA GLY A 109 0.05 -0.38 -14.41
C GLY A 109 0.14 -0.69 -12.91
N VAL A 110 -0.88 -0.30 -12.14
CA VAL A 110 -0.91 -0.49 -10.68
C VAL A 110 -2.15 -1.28 -10.28
N GLY A 111 -1.96 -2.27 -9.41
CA GLY A 111 -3.02 -3.03 -8.79
C GLY A 111 -3.09 -2.74 -7.29
N LEU A 112 -4.30 -2.69 -6.73
CA LEU A 112 -4.52 -2.68 -5.29
C LEU A 112 -5.17 -4.00 -4.86
N ALA A 113 -4.82 -4.46 -3.67
CA ALA A 113 -5.51 -5.53 -2.95
C ALA A 113 -5.71 -5.13 -1.50
N TYR A 114 -6.89 -5.43 -0.93
CA TYR A 114 -7.09 -5.36 0.52
C TYR A 114 -7.90 -6.55 1.02
N GLY A 115 -7.66 -6.95 2.28
CA GLY A 115 -8.41 -8.02 2.94
C GLY A 115 -9.80 -7.56 3.44
N LEU A 116 -10.62 -8.49 3.93
CA LEU A 116 -12.00 -8.24 4.40
C LEU A 116 -12.16 -7.03 5.32
N HIS A 117 -11.27 -6.86 6.29
CA HIS A 117 -11.32 -5.75 7.26
C HIS A 117 -10.80 -4.42 6.70
N LYS A 118 -10.23 -4.44 5.49
CA LYS A 118 -9.68 -3.28 4.76
C LYS A 118 -8.62 -2.48 5.53
N ASP A 119 -8.03 -3.07 6.56
CA ASP A 119 -6.93 -2.48 7.33
C ASP A 119 -5.61 -2.68 6.62
N VAL A 120 -5.42 -3.89 6.07
CA VAL A 120 -4.26 -4.23 5.26
C VAL A 120 -4.52 -3.92 3.79
N ILE A 121 -3.79 -2.96 3.25
CA ILE A 121 -3.89 -2.48 1.87
C ILE A 121 -2.51 -2.63 1.21
N ARG A 122 -2.48 -3.26 0.04
CA ARG A 122 -1.26 -3.48 -0.74
C ARG A 122 -1.42 -2.92 -2.15
N PHE A 123 -0.45 -2.15 -2.61
CA PHE A 123 -0.33 -1.75 -4.02
C PHE A 123 0.83 -2.49 -4.66
N ASN A 124 0.65 -2.92 -5.91
CA ASN A 124 1.62 -3.70 -6.67
C ASN A 124 1.79 -3.08 -8.06
N GLN A 125 3.01 -3.06 -8.56
CA GLN A 125 3.22 -2.90 -10.00
C GLN A 125 2.65 -4.13 -10.72
N ILE A 126 1.82 -3.88 -11.74
CA ILE A 126 1.35 -4.91 -12.65
C ILE A 126 2.42 -5.01 -13.73
N ASP A 127 3.19 -6.10 -13.72
CA ASP A 127 4.10 -6.42 -14.81
C ASP A 127 3.28 -6.50 -16.12
N LYS A 128 3.66 -5.72 -17.13
CA LYS A 128 3.12 -5.84 -18.50
C LYS A 128 3.83 -6.93 -19.27
#